data_AF-A0A519EJY0-F1
#
_entry.id   AF-A0A519EJY0-F1
#
_cell.length_a   1.000
_cell.length_b   1.000
_cell.length_c   1.000
_cell.angle_alpha   90.00
_cell.angle_beta   90.00
_cell.angle_gamma   90.00
#
_symmetry.space_group_name_H-M   'P 1'
#
loop_
_entity.id
_entity.type
_entity.pdbx_description
1 polymer ?
#
loop_
_entity_poly.entity_id
_entity_poly.type
_entity_poly.pdbx_seq_one_letter_code
_entity_poly.pdbx_strand_id
1 'polypeptide(L)'
;MKTIRPERVGTTRHLLLAALLWLGAAGVAAAEAVVPAETWATPSPEVPSRWSSEKLKAADAFAESLRTDAYLVIDHGVLVHSYGDIDKPMNLASIRKSVLGVLTGMQVDRGTIDLDQTLADLDIDDKEGLTPTERSATVRQLLQSRSGVYHPAAYETQDA
;
A
#
# COMPACT_ATOMS: atom_id res chain seq x y z
N MET A 1 -48.80 63.23 24.56
CA MET A 1 -48.07 63.09 23.29
C MET A 1 -46.57 63.01 23.57
N LYS A 2 -46.01 61.80 23.66
CA LYS A 2 -44.56 61.52 23.64
C LYS A 2 -44.39 60.14 23.00
N THR A 3 -43.81 60.12 21.81
CA THR A 3 -43.60 58.96 20.95
C THR A 3 -42.40 58.15 21.47
N ILE A 4 -42.61 56.89 21.81
CA ILE A 4 -41.52 55.96 22.16
C ILE A 4 -41.07 55.28 20.87
N ARG A 5 -39.79 55.49 20.50
CA ARG A 5 -39.12 54.83 19.38
C ARG A 5 -38.57 53.48 19.84
N PRO A 6 -38.65 52.39 19.05
CA PRO A 6 -38.01 51.14 19.40
C PRO A 6 -36.49 51.22 19.17
N GLU A 7 -35.71 50.78 20.15
CA GLU A 7 -34.26 50.60 19.99
C GLU A 7 -33.96 49.46 19.00
N ARG A 8 -33.07 49.71 18.05
CA ARG A 8 -32.51 48.67 17.18
C ARG A 8 -31.47 47.89 17.97
N VAL A 9 -31.80 46.64 18.32
CA VAL A 9 -30.81 45.68 18.82
C VAL A 9 -29.78 45.43 17.71
N GLY A 10 -28.53 45.79 17.99
CA GLY A 10 -27.42 45.74 17.04
C GLY A 10 -27.07 44.32 16.58
N THR A 11 -27.32 44.04 15.31
CA THR A 11 -26.97 42.81 14.58
C THR A 11 -25.46 42.58 14.39
N THR A 12 -24.61 43.50 14.86
CA THR A 12 -23.18 43.55 14.52
C THR A 12 -22.32 42.58 15.34
N ARG A 13 -22.75 42.16 16.53
CA ARG A 13 -21.98 41.26 17.41
C ARG A 13 -21.98 39.79 16.98
N HIS A 14 -23.03 39.34 16.29
CA HIS A 14 -23.14 37.94 15.84
C HIS A 14 -22.39 37.67 14.53
N LEU A 15 -22.13 38.70 13.72
CA LEU A 15 -21.40 38.56 12.46
C LEU A 15 -19.88 38.43 12.66
N LEU A 16 -19.32 38.97 13.74
CA LEU A 16 -17.89 38.88 14.04
C LEU A 16 -17.47 37.51 14.59
N LEU A 17 -18.33 36.83 15.34
CA LEU A 17 -18.07 35.48 15.86
C LEU A 17 -18.16 34.38 14.78
N ALA A 18 -19.00 34.58 13.75
CA ALA A 18 -19.08 33.65 12.61
C ALA A 18 -17.83 33.72 11.71
N ALA A 19 -17.20 34.89 11.57
CA ALA A 19 -15.98 35.05 10.77
C ALA A 19 -14.74 34.41 11.42
N LEU A 20 -14.65 34.39 12.76
CA LEU A 20 -13.55 33.78 13.50
C LEU A 20 -13.59 32.24 13.51
N LEU A 21 -14.78 31.64 13.34
CA LEU A 21 -14.93 30.19 13.20
C LEU A 21 -14.67 29.67 11.77
N TRP A 22 -14.64 30.56 10.76
CA TRP A 22 -14.30 30.21 9.38
C TRP A 22 -12.81 30.31 9.05
N LEU A 23 -12.03 31.07 9.83
CA LEU A 23 -10.56 31.15 9.64
C LEU A 23 -9.78 29.98 10.27
N GLY A 24 -10.39 29.23 11.19
CA GLY A 24 -9.75 28.07 11.84
C GLY A 24 -9.79 26.76 11.04
N ALA A 25 -10.51 26.74 9.92
CA ALA A 25 -10.67 25.57 9.06
C ALA A 25 -9.87 25.70 7.75
N ALA A 26 -8.80 26.50 7.73
CA ALA A 26 -7.75 26.32 6.74
C ALA A 26 -7.09 24.98 7.03
N GLY A 27 -7.65 23.92 6.43
CA GLY A 27 -7.17 22.56 6.56
C GLY A 27 -5.67 22.53 6.32
N VAL A 28 -4.94 21.91 7.24
CA VAL A 28 -3.56 21.51 6.99
C VAL A 28 -3.64 20.63 5.75
N ALA A 29 -3.24 21.15 4.59
CA ALA A 29 -3.10 20.33 3.40
C ALA A 29 -2.15 19.21 3.79
N ALA A 30 -2.64 17.97 3.78
CA ALA A 30 -1.76 16.83 3.98
C ALA A 30 -0.67 16.94 2.92
N ALA A 31 0.59 16.99 3.35
CA ALA A 31 1.70 16.97 2.42
C ALA A 31 1.52 15.75 1.52
N GLU A 32 1.65 15.96 0.21
CA GLU A 32 1.50 14.89 -0.77
C GLU A 32 2.50 13.78 -0.44
N ALA A 33 2.02 12.53 -0.41
CA ALA A 33 2.88 11.40 -0.10
C ALA A 33 3.95 11.28 -1.18
N VAL A 34 5.22 11.18 -0.78
CA VAL A 34 6.29 10.86 -1.73
C VAL A 34 6.08 9.43 -2.18
N VAL A 35 5.85 9.25 -3.48
CA VAL A 35 5.73 7.94 -4.12
C VAL A 35 6.87 7.77 -5.13
N PRO A 36 7.29 6.53 -5.43
CA PRO A 36 8.31 6.29 -6.43
C PRO A 36 7.91 6.86 -7.79
N ALA A 37 8.84 7.54 -8.46
CA ALA A 37 8.70 8.04 -9.83
C ALA A 37 9.75 7.37 -10.75
N GLU A 38 10.03 7.96 -11.91
CA GLU A 38 11.12 7.49 -12.79
C GLU A 38 12.48 7.46 -12.07
N THR A 39 12.70 8.42 -11.16
CA THR A 39 13.84 8.45 -10.26
C THR A 39 13.38 8.48 -8.81
N TRP A 40 14.20 7.89 -7.93
CA TRP A 40 13.96 7.93 -6.49
C TRP A 40 14.28 9.30 -5.91
N ALA A 41 13.38 9.83 -5.09
CA ALA A 41 13.73 10.93 -4.19
C ALA A 41 14.79 10.44 -3.19
N THR A 42 15.81 11.27 -2.92
CA THR A 42 16.88 10.98 -1.96
C THR A 42 17.00 12.09 -0.92
N PRO A 43 17.57 11.81 0.27
CA PRO A 43 17.81 12.83 1.28
C PRO A 43 18.68 13.98 0.76
N SER A 44 18.41 15.19 1.23
CA SER A 44 19.15 16.40 0.87
C SER A 44 19.85 17.00 2.10
N PRO A 45 20.79 17.95 1.94
CA PRO A 45 21.33 18.69 3.07
C PRO A 45 20.27 19.42 3.90
N GLU A 46 19.20 19.90 3.25
CA GLU A 46 18.08 20.61 3.89
C GLU A 46 17.17 19.67 4.68
N VAL A 47 16.99 18.44 4.17
CA VAL A 47 16.20 17.37 4.81
C VAL A 47 17.03 16.09 4.83
N PRO A 48 17.97 15.97 5.79
CA PRO A 48 18.85 14.82 5.86
C PRO A 48 18.12 13.57 6.35
N SER A 49 18.66 12.40 6.02
CA SER A 49 18.16 11.13 6.54
C SER A 49 18.33 11.06 8.06
N ARG A 50 17.34 10.53 8.76
CA ARG A 50 17.42 10.20 10.19
C ARG A 50 18.14 8.87 10.47
N TRP A 51 18.51 8.13 9.42
CA TRP A 51 19.16 6.83 9.55
C TRP A 51 20.66 6.99 9.82
N SER A 52 21.20 6.16 10.70
CA SER A 52 22.64 6.15 11.01
C SER A 52 23.42 5.61 9.83
N SER A 53 24.29 6.44 9.25
CA SER A 53 25.20 6.05 8.16
C SER A 53 26.12 4.89 8.56
N GLU A 54 26.58 4.86 9.80
CA GLU A 54 27.39 3.76 10.34
C GLU A 54 26.63 2.43 10.33
N LYS A 55 25.37 2.42 10.76
CA LYS A 55 24.54 1.21 10.74
C LYS A 55 24.17 0.76 9.34
N LEU A 56 23.95 1.70 8.41
CA LEU A 56 23.71 1.38 7.00
C LEU A 56 24.95 0.73 6.38
N LYS A 57 26.15 1.24 6.69
CA LYS A 57 27.41 0.61 6.26
C LYS A 57 27.61 -0.78 6.87
N ALA A 58 27.22 -0.99 8.12
CA ALA A 58 27.24 -2.32 8.74
C ALA A 58 26.25 -3.28 8.06
N ALA A 59 25.09 -2.79 7.61
CA ALA A 59 24.14 -3.57 6.82
C ALA A 59 24.72 -3.95 5.44
N ASP A 60 25.47 -3.06 4.79
CA ASP A 60 26.18 -3.39 3.53
C ASP A 60 27.17 -4.54 3.72
N ALA A 61 28.00 -4.49 4.76
CA ALA A 61 28.95 -5.57 5.06
C ALA A 61 28.24 -6.90 5.35
N PHE A 62 27.06 -6.86 5.98
CA PHE A 62 26.27 -8.05 6.22
C PHE A 62 25.63 -8.59 4.94
N ALA A 63 25.08 -7.72 4.09
CA ALA A 63 24.54 -8.07 2.78
C ALA A 63 25.62 -8.71 1.90
N GLU A 64 26.83 -8.17 1.90
CA GLU A 64 27.99 -8.75 1.23
C GLU A 64 28.29 -10.17 1.75
N SER A 65 28.29 -10.38 3.07
CA SER A 65 28.53 -11.71 3.66
C SER A 65 27.50 -12.76 3.25
N LEU A 66 26.27 -12.33 2.96
CA LEU A 66 25.18 -13.20 2.46
C LEU A 66 25.23 -13.38 0.94
N ARG A 67 26.12 -12.65 0.24
CA ARG A 67 26.14 -12.51 -1.22
C ARG A 67 24.80 -12.02 -1.76
N THR A 68 24.21 -11.03 -1.08
CA THR A 68 23.01 -10.34 -1.54
C THR A 68 23.30 -9.57 -2.83
N ASP A 69 22.43 -9.70 -3.83
CA ASP A 69 22.57 -8.98 -5.11
C ASP A 69 22.29 -7.47 -4.94
N ALA A 70 21.19 -7.11 -4.26
CA ALA A 70 20.81 -5.73 -3.99
C ALA A 70 19.80 -5.61 -2.83
N TYR A 71 19.74 -4.44 -2.18
CA TYR A 71 18.63 -4.05 -1.30
C TYR A 71 18.40 -2.53 -1.30
N LEU A 72 17.20 -2.12 -0.90
CA LEU A 72 16.77 -0.72 -0.78
C LEU A 72 16.23 -0.47 0.64
N VAL A 73 16.53 0.68 1.21
CA VAL A 73 15.86 1.20 2.41
C VAL A 73 15.10 2.44 2.02
N ILE A 74 13.77 2.37 2.12
CA ILE A 74 12.87 3.46 1.75
C ILE A 74 12.12 3.90 3.00
N ASP A 75 12.21 5.19 3.33
CA ASP A 75 11.54 5.79 4.48
C ASP A 75 10.63 6.91 4.00
N HIS A 76 9.32 6.78 4.25
CA HIS A 76 8.30 7.72 3.77
C HIS A 76 8.39 8.05 2.26
N GLY A 77 8.71 7.03 1.44
CA GLY A 77 8.83 7.17 -0.02
C GLY A 77 10.19 7.69 -0.52
N VAL A 78 11.11 8.04 0.38
CA VAL A 78 12.46 8.51 0.05
C VAL A 78 13.44 7.34 0.14
N LEU A 79 14.25 7.14 -0.90
CA LEU A 79 15.33 6.15 -0.91
C LEU A 79 16.48 6.67 -0.05
N VAL A 80 16.58 6.19 1.19
CA VAL A 80 17.59 6.64 2.15
C VAL A 80 18.91 5.90 2.02
N HIS A 81 18.88 4.68 1.48
CA HIS A 81 20.07 3.86 1.24
C HIS A 81 19.79 2.78 0.20
N SER A 82 20.81 2.44 -0.57
CA SER A 82 20.77 1.36 -1.55
C SER A 82 22.11 0.63 -1.57
N TYR A 83 22.06 -0.68 -1.81
CA TYR A 83 23.23 -1.53 -1.98
C TYR A 83 23.06 -2.38 -3.24
N GLY A 84 24.14 -2.59 -3.98
CA GLY A 84 24.15 -3.40 -5.20
C GLY A 84 23.60 -2.68 -6.43
N ASP A 85 23.33 -3.45 -7.49
CA ASP A 85 22.74 -2.95 -8.75
C ASP A 85 21.21 -3.04 -8.66
N ILE A 86 20.59 -1.91 -8.31
CA ILE A 86 19.14 -1.80 -8.07
C ILE A 86 18.31 -1.64 -9.35
N ASP A 87 18.95 -1.38 -10.48
CA ASP A 87 18.30 -1.21 -11.79
C ASP A 87 18.27 -2.51 -12.60
N LYS A 88 19.05 -3.51 -12.19
CA LYS A 88 19.09 -4.83 -12.83
C LYS A 88 17.79 -5.59 -12.62
N PRO A 89 17.11 -6.04 -13.71
CA PRO A 89 15.98 -6.93 -13.59
C PRO A 89 16.37 -8.26 -12.93
N MET A 90 15.62 -8.65 -11.90
CA MET A 90 15.83 -9.88 -11.13
C MET A 90 14.58 -10.76 -11.10
N ASN A 91 14.76 -12.07 -10.89
CA ASN A 91 13.63 -12.98 -10.75
C ASN A 91 12.96 -12.80 -9.37
N LEU A 92 11.73 -12.29 -9.38
CA LEU A 92 10.94 -12.05 -8.17
C LEU A 92 10.42 -13.32 -7.49
N ALA A 93 10.41 -14.47 -8.18
CA ALA A 93 9.86 -15.73 -7.68
C ALA A 93 8.48 -15.53 -7.02
N SER A 94 8.32 -15.89 -5.74
CA SER A 94 7.05 -15.76 -5.01
C SER A 94 6.67 -14.31 -4.65
N ILE A 95 7.57 -13.32 -4.74
CA ILE A 95 7.23 -11.89 -4.57
C ILE A 95 6.18 -11.46 -5.60
N ARG A 96 6.17 -12.08 -6.80
CA ARG A 96 5.13 -11.86 -7.82
C ARG A 96 3.71 -12.01 -7.28
N LYS A 97 3.47 -12.87 -6.28
CA LYS A 97 2.14 -13.06 -5.70
C LYS A 97 1.62 -11.81 -4.99
N SER A 98 2.49 -11.05 -4.32
CA SER A 98 2.10 -9.79 -3.67
C SER A 98 1.71 -8.74 -4.71
N VAL A 99 2.43 -8.66 -5.83
CA VAL A 99 2.09 -7.76 -6.95
C VAL A 99 0.72 -8.13 -7.53
N LEU A 100 0.47 -9.42 -7.75
CA LEU A 100 -0.83 -9.90 -8.19
C LEU A 100 -1.93 -9.57 -7.17
N GLY A 101 -1.65 -9.71 -5.87
CA GLY A 101 -2.58 -9.35 -4.80
C GLY A 101 -3.02 -7.88 -4.84
N VAL A 102 -2.09 -6.96 -5.12
CA VAL A 102 -2.42 -5.53 -5.32
C VAL A 102 -3.33 -5.33 -6.52
N LEU A 103 -3.00 -5.95 -7.67
CA LEU A 103 -3.81 -5.86 -8.89
C LEU A 103 -5.22 -6.42 -8.66
N THR A 104 -5.34 -7.54 -7.95
CA THR A 104 -6.63 -8.12 -7.57
C THR A 104 -7.40 -7.18 -6.64
N GLY A 105 -6.74 -6.60 -5.63
CA GLY A 105 -7.36 -5.63 -4.73
C GLY A 105 -7.94 -4.42 -5.46
N MET A 106 -7.25 -3.92 -6.50
CA MET A 106 -7.77 -2.85 -7.36
C MET A 106 -9.04 -3.24 -8.12
N GLN A 107 -9.16 -4.51 -8.53
CA GLN A 107 -10.37 -4.99 -9.23
C GLN A 107 -11.53 -5.27 -8.26
N VAL A 108 -11.22 -5.69 -7.03
CA VAL A 108 -12.21 -5.79 -5.95
C VAL A 108 -12.78 -4.41 -5.62
N ASP A 109 -11.92 -3.40 -5.46
CA ASP A 109 -12.34 -2.02 -5.19
C ASP A 109 -13.25 -1.45 -6.31
N ARG A 110 -12.99 -1.85 -7.56
CA ARG A 110 -13.83 -1.49 -8.72
C ARG A 110 -15.14 -2.27 -8.81
N GLY A 111 -15.36 -3.27 -7.96
CA GLY A 111 -16.50 -4.19 -8.03
C GLY A 111 -16.44 -5.18 -9.20
N THR A 112 -15.29 -5.30 -9.88
CA THR A 112 -15.08 -6.27 -10.97
C THR A 112 -14.93 -7.68 -10.45
N ILE A 113 -14.30 -7.85 -9.28
CA ILE A 113 -14.11 -9.15 -8.62
C ILE A 113 -14.89 -9.13 -7.31
N ASP A 114 -15.83 -10.07 -7.16
CA ASP A 114 -16.42 -10.39 -5.88
C ASP A 114 -15.59 -11.49 -5.19
N LEU A 115 -15.12 -11.19 -3.98
CA LEU A 115 -14.27 -12.08 -3.20
C LEU A 115 -15.02 -13.33 -2.71
N ASP A 116 -16.34 -13.27 -2.65
CA ASP A 116 -17.18 -14.33 -2.10
C ASP A 116 -17.74 -15.26 -3.20
N GLN A 117 -17.48 -14.96 -4.48
CA GLN A 117 -17.72 -15.91 -5.57
C GLN A 117 -16.82 -17.13 -5.45
N THR A 118 -17.42 -18.30 -5.71
CA THR A 118 -16.70 -19.57 -5.75
C THR A 118 -16.03 -19.80 -7.12
N LEU A 119 -15.07 -20.72 -7.16
CA LEU A 119 -14.51 -21.20 -8.42
C LEU A 119 -15.61 -21.76 -9.34
N ALA A 120 -16.62 -22.42 -8.78
CA ALA A 120 -17.79 -22.87 -9.54
C ALA A 120 -18.60 -21.72 -10.15
N ASP A 121 -18.88 -20.65 -9.39
CA ASP A 121 -19.64 -19.49 -9.88
C ASP A 121 -18.95 -18.77 -11.04
N LEU A 122 -17.61 -18.84 -11.06
CA LEU A 122 -16.75 -18.22 -12.08
C LEU A 122 -16.43 -19.16 -13.25
N ASP A 123 -16.94 -20.40 -13.23
CA ASP A 123 -16.59 -21.47 -14.18
C ASP A 123 -15.07 -21.68 -14.32
N ILE A 124 -14.36 -21.60 -13.18
CA ILE A 124 -12.92 -21.84 -13.11
C ILE A 124 -12.67 -23.32 -12.79
N ASP A 125 -11.74 -23.90 -13.54
CA ASP A 125 -11.15 -25.21 -13.30
C ASP A 125 -9.63 -25.10 -13.31
N ASP A 126 -8.93 -26.18 -12.99
CA ASP A 126 -7.47 -26.25 -13.00
C ASP A 126 -6.94 -27.33 -13.96
N LYS A 127 -5.63 -27.35 -14.19
CA LYS A 127 -4.96 -28.26 -15.13
C LYS A 127 -5.19 -29.74 -14.80
N GLU A 128 -5.24 -30.09 -13.52
CA GLU A 128 -5.49 -31.45 -13.03
C GLU A 128 -6.99 -31.73 -12.83
N GLY A 129 -7.84 -30.72 -13.06
CA GLY A 129 -9.26 -30.74 -12.73
C GLY A 129 -9.49 -30.52 -11.23
N LEU A 130 -10.56 -29.79 -10.91
CA LEU A 130 -10.98 -29.55 -9.54
C LEU A 130 -12.10 -30.50 -9.13
N THR A 131 -11.99 -31.05 -7.92
CA THR A 131 -13.09 -31.78 -7.29
C THR A 131 -14.28 -30.85 -7.00
N PRO A 132 -15.50 -31.40 -6.82
CA PRO A 132 -16.66 -30.58 -6.41
C PRO A 132 -16.41 -29.79 -5.12
N THR A 133 -15.66 -30.36 -4.17
CA THR A 133 -15.28 -29.67 -2.92
C THR A 133 -14.33 -28.51 -3.19
N GLU A 134 -13.30 -28.71 -4.00
CA GLU A 134 -12.36 -27.65 -4.38
C GLU A 134 -13.03 -26.52 -5.16
N ARG A 135 -13.99 -26.84 -6.04
CA ARG A 135 -14.77 -25.84 -6.77
C ARG A 135 -15.65 -24.96 -5.86
N SER A 136 -15.91 -25.38 -4.62
CA SER A 136 -16.63 -24.55 -3.63
C SER A 136 -15.75 -23.48 -2.99
N ALA A 137 -14.43 -23.49 -3.23
CA ALA A 137 -13.53 -22.49 -2.69
C ALA A 137 -13.82 -21.10 -3.28
N THR A 138 -13.75 -20.07 -2.44
CA THR A 138 -13.95 -18.67 -2.87
C THR A 138 -12.67 -18.01 -3.34
N VAL A 139 -12.80 -16.94 -4.13
CA VAL A 139 -11.66 -16.08 -4.51
C VAL A 139 -10.88 -15.60 -3.27
N ARG A 140 -11.59 -15.23 -2.20
CA ARG A 140 -10.98 -14.86 -0.91
C ARG A 140 -10.07 -15.97 -0.36
N GLN A 141 -10.54 -17.22 -0.39
CA GLN A 141 -9.79 -18.34 0.13
C GLN A 141 -8.55 -18.65 -0.72
N LEU A 142 -8.60 -18.44 -2.05
CA LEU A 142 -7.42 -18.53 -2.92
C LEU A 142 -6.37 -17.50 -2.54
N LEU A 143 -6.77 -16.23 -2.39
CA LEU A 143 -5.86 -15.13 -2.03
C LEU A 143 -5.23 -15.31 -0.64
N GLN A 144 -5.94 -16.00 0.26
CA GLN A 144 -5.48 -16.29 1.61
C GLN A 144 -4.69 -17.62 1.72
N SER A 145 -4.54 -18.36 0.63
CA SER A 145 -3.95 -19.71 0.63
C SER A 145 -4.68 -20.69 1.56
N ARG A 146 -6.02 -20.66 1.56
CA ARG A 146 -6.91 -21.49 2.41
C ARG A 146 -8.06 -22.15 1.61
N SER A 147 -7.93 -22.23 0.29
CA SER A 147 -8.94 -22.82 -0.60
C SER A 147 -9.05 -24.35 -0.46
N GLY A 148 -7.98 -25.02 -0.01
CA GLY A 148 -7.91 -26.48 -0.01
C GLY A 148 -7.64 -27.09 -1.39
N VAL A 149 -7.46 -26.27 -2.43
CA VAL A 149 -6.96 -26.70 -3.75
C VAL A 149 -5.48 -27.03 -3.62
N TYR A 150 -5.09 -28.26 -3.96
CA TYR A 150 -3.71 -28.73 -3.84
C TYR A 150 -3.09 -28.98 -5.22
N HIS A 151 -1.83 -28.59 -5.36
CA HIS A 151 -0.99 -28.99 -6.49
C HIS A 151 0.27 -29.68 -6.00
N PRO A 152 0.77 -30.69 -6.73
CA PRO A 152 2.11 -31.20 -6.51
C PRO A 152 3.13 -30.06 -6.51
N ALA A 153 4.05 -30.06 -5.55
CA ALA A 153 5.08 -29.02 -5.52
C ALA A 153 5.95 -29.13 -6.78
N ALA A 154 6.27 -27.99 -7.39
CA ALA A 154 7.13 -27.94 -8.59
C ALA A 154 8.55 -28.51 -8.36
N TYR A 155 8.94 -28.75 -7.10
CA TYR A 155 10.19 -29.35 -6.67
C TYR A 155 9.96 -30.46 -5.63
N GLU A 156 8.83 -31.15 -5.69
CA GLU A 156 8.60 -32.33 -4.84
C GLU A 156 9.72 -33.36 -5.13
N THR A 157 10.48 -33.73 -4.11
CA THR A 157 11.42 -34.85 -4.22
C THR A 157 10.61 -36.11 -4.43
N GLN A 158 10.97 -36.94 -5.42
CA GLN A 158 10.33 -38.24 -5.59
C GLN A 158 10.40 -39.02 -4.27
N ASP A 159 9.26 -39.60 -3.88
CA ASP A 159 9.21 -40.51 -2.75
C ASP A 159 10.27 -41.61 -2.93
N ALA A 160 11.05 -41.85 -1.87
CA ALA A 160 12.16 -42.80 -1.85
C ALA A 160 11.70 -44.26 -1.99
#